data_AF-A0A2X2C2Z5-F1
#
_entry.id   AF-A0A2X2C2Z5-F1
#
_cell.length_a   1.000
_cell.length_b   1.000
_cell.length_c   1.000
_cell.angle_alpha   90.00
_cell.angle_beta   90.00
_cell.angle_gamma   90.00
#
_symmetry.space_group_name_H-M   'P 1'
#
loop_
_entity.id
_entity.type
_entity.pdbx_description
1 polymer ?
#
loop_
_entity_poly.entity_id
_entity_poly.type
_entity_poly.pdbx_seq_one_letter_code
_entity_poly.pdbx_strand_id
1 'polypeptide(L)'
;MKTVRSLTSLALLTGNLGKKYVGVGPVRGQNNVQGACDMGALPNTLPGYQYVTDAKAREKFAKAWGIESMPEEVGYALSEVPHNIDHGLIKAHYVMGEDPLQTEPDLATIRRTFEKLDLLIVQDIFMTKTASIADVVFPATSWGEHEGVYTSADRGFQRFYKAVEPVGDVKTDWQIISLMATAMGYPMHYNNTKEIWDELRELCPIYYGATYEKNG
;
A
#
# COMPACT_ATOMS: atom_id res chain seq x y z
N MET A 1 -0.40 -5.74 -21.22
CA MET A 1 -0.65 -4.32 -21.61
C MET A 1 -1.33 -4.11 -22.98
N LYS A 2 -1.07 -4.92 -24.02
CA LYS A 2 -1.61 -4.70 -25.37
C LYS A 2 -3.15 -4.68 -25.43
N THR A 3 -3.81 -5.65 -24.81
CA THR A 3 -5.28 -5.76 -24.84
C THR A 3 -6.00 -4.57 -24.20
N VAL A 4 -5.53 -4.09 -23.05
CA VAL A 4 -6.10 -2.91 -22.37
C VAL A 4 -5.99 -1.66 -23.24
N ARG A 5 -4.83 -1.47 -23.91
CA ARG A 5 -4.66 -0.37 -24.87
C ARG A 5 -5.62 -0.50 -26.05
N SER A 6 -5.80 -1.70 -26.61
CA SER A 6 -6.75 -1.92 -27.71
C SER A 6 -8.19 -1.61 -27.31
N LEU A 7 -8.64 -2.05 -26.14
CA LEU A 7 -9.97 -1.71 -25.62
C LEU A 7 -10.14 -0.20 -25.41
N THR A 8 -9.10 0.47 -24.92
CA THR A 8 -9.08 1.94 -24.78
C THR A 8 -9.15 2.64 -26.14
N SER A 9 -8.45 2.13 -27.15
CA SER A 9 -8.53 2.63 -28.52
C SER A 9 -9.93 2.51 -29.10
N LEU A 10 -10.68 1.44 -28.81
CA LEU A 10 -12.08 1.32 -29.22
C LEU A 10 -12.97 2.38 -28.56
N ALA A 11 -12.79 2.63 -27.26
CA ALA A 11 -13.53 3.67 -26.56
C ALA A 11 -13.21 5.07 -27.11
N LEU A 12 -11.95 5.34 -27.43
CA LEU A 12 -11.52 6.57 -28.11
C LEU A 12 -12.18 6.70 -29.50
N LEU A 13 -12.10 5.66 -30.32
CA LEU A 13 -12.63 5.65 -31.70
C LEU A 13 -14.14 5.89 -31.75
N THR A 14 -14.87 5.40 -30.74
CA THR A 14 -16.33 5.53 -30.65
C THR A 14 -16.77 6.77 -29.87
N GLY A 15 -15.85 7.62 -29.41
CA GLY A 15 -16.17 8.83 -28.64
C GLY A 15 -16.79 8.55 -27.26
N ASN A 16 -16.51 7.38 -26.70
CA ASN A 16 -17.03 6.87 -25.43
C ASN A 16 -16.08 7.16 -24.24
N LEU A 17 -15.52 8.38 -24.20
CA LEU A 17 -14.69 8.89 -23.10
C LEU A 17 -15.07 10.35 -22.80
N GLY A 18 -14.88 10.78 -21.54
CA GLY A 18 -15.13 12.15 -21.10
C GLY A 18 -16.60 12.53 -20.91
N LYS A 19 -17.52 11.56 -20.86
CA LYS A 19 -18.96 11.76 -20.66
C LYS A 19 -19.49 10.82 -19.57
N LYS A 20 -20.61 11.18 -18.94
CA LYS A 20 -21.29 10.29 -17.99
C LYS A 20 -21.76 9.01 -18.69
N TYR A 21 -21.76 7.90 -17.94
CA TYR A 21 -22.28 6.59 -18.37
C TYR A 21 -21.52 5.89 -19.52
N VAL A 22 -20.34 6.38 -19.88
CA VAL A 22 -19.41 5.73 -20.83
C VAL A 22 -18.00 5.71 -20.24
N GLY A 23 -17.11 4.87 -20.78
CA GLY A 23 -15.70 4.88 -20.44
C GLY A 23 -15.06 3.50 -20.44
N VAL A 24 -13.80 3.47 -19.97
CA VAL A 24 -13.06 2.23 -19.72
C VAL A 24 -12.84 2.14 -18.21
N GLY A 25 -13.61 1.27 -17.56
CA GLY A 25 -13.55 1.05 -16.11
C GLY A 25 -12.99 -0.33 -15.79
N PRO A 26 -11.69 -0.48 -15.50
CA PRO A 26 -11.17 -1.73 -14.97
C PRO A 26 -11.69 -1.93 -13.55
N VAL A 27 -12.64 -2.86 -13.37
CA VAL A 27 -13.16 -3.23 -12.06
C VAL A 27 -12.07 -3.99 -11.31
N ARG A 28 -11.49 -3.35 -10.28
CA ARG A 28 -10.44 -3.94 -9.46
C ARG A 28 -11.04 -4.91 -8.43
N GLY A 29 -10.27 -5.92 -8.04
CA GLY A 29 -10.75 -7.07 -7.26
C GLY A 29 -10.88 -6.82 -5.75
N GLN A 30 -9.77 -6.49 -5.09
CA GLN A 30 -9.75 -6.33 -3.62
C GLN A 30 -10.39 -5.01 -3.19
N ASN A 31 -10.89 -4.97 -1.96
CA ASN A 31 -11.63 -3.85 -1.38
C ASN A 31 -10.89 -2.50 -1.45
N ASN A 32 -9.56 -2.52 -1.37
CA ASN A 32 -8.74 -1.32 -1.26
C ASN A 32 -7.48 -1.36 -2.14
N VAL A 33 -7.42 -2.23 -3.16
CA VAL A 33 -6.29 -2.19 -4.12
C VAL A 33 -6.22 -0.86 -4.87
N GLN A 34 -7.35 -0.16 -5.02
CA GLN A 34 -7.35 1.21 -5.52
C GLN A 34 -6.72 2.17 -4.51
N GLY A 35 -7.11 2.09 -3.23
CA GLY A 35 -6.58 2.96 -2.18
C GLY A 35 -5.10 2.71 -1.88
N ALA A 36 -4.62 1.46 -1.89
CA ALA A 36 -3.20 1.16 -1.75
C ALA A 36 -2.37 1.88 -2.85
N CYS A 37 -2.85 1.86 -4.10
CA CYS A 37 -2.23 2.64 -5.17
C CYS A 37 -2.32 4.14 -4.93
N ASP A 38 -3.47 4.64 -4.46
CA ASP A 38 -3.66 6.06 -4.13
C ASP A 38 -2.66 6.52 -3.05
N MET A 39 -2.37 5.67 -2.07
CA MET A 39 -1.42 5.93 -0.97
C MET A 39 0.05 5.70 -1.36
N GLY A 40 0.35 5.43 -2.63
CA GLY A 40 1.73 5.23 -3.07
C GLY A 40 2.35 3.91 -2.63
N ALA A 41 1.55 2.86 -2.36
CA ALA A 41 2.04 1.49 -2.20
C ALA A 41 2.42 0.88 -3.57
N LEU A 42 3.26 1.62 -4.31
CA LEU A 42 3.78 1.31 -5.62
C LEU A 42 5.24 1.77 -5.65
N PRO A 43 6.15 1.02 -6.31
CA PRO A 43 7.57 1.32 -6.26
C PRO A 43 7.97 2.64 -6.93
N ASN A 44 7.08 3.23 -7.74
CA ASN A 44 7.38 4.36 -8.61
C ASN A 44 6.61 5.65 -8.27
N THR A 45 5.72 5.65 -7.28
CA THR A 45 4.92 6.83 -6.94
C THR A 45 4.76 7.01 -5.45
N LEU A 46 4.90 8.25 -5.01
CA LEU A 46 4.42 8.76 -3.73
C LEU A 46 2.88 8.87 -3.74
N PRO A 47 2.24 9.04 -2.58
CA PRO A 47 0.80 9.21 -2.49
C PRO A 47 0.26 10.28 -3.45
N GLY A 48 -0.94 10.06 -4.00
CA GLY A 48 -1.55 10.97 -4.98
C GLY A 48 -1.01 10.82 -6.40
N TYR A 49 -0.43 9.66 -6.73
CA TYR A 49 0.19 9.37 -8.04
C TYR A 49 1.32 10.35 -8.40
N GLN A 50 2.10 10.75 -7.40
CA GLN A 50 3.21 11.70 -7.57
C GLN A 50 4.49 10.90 -7.79
N TYR A 51 5.03 10.89 -9.01
CA TYR A 51 6.16 10.03 -9.34
C TYR A 51 7.40 10.32 -8.49
N VAL A 52 8.08 9.27 -8.02
CA VAL A 52 9.35 9.40 -7.27
C VAL A 52 10.43 10.06 -8.12
N THR A 53 10.36 9.95 -9.45
CA THR A 53 11.28 10.58 -10.39
C THR A 53 11.08 12.10 -10.53
N ASP A 54 9.95 12.66 -10.07
CA ASP A 54 9.72 14.11 -10.04
C ASP A 54 10.42 14.76 -8.84
N ALA A 55 11.44 15.59 -9.13
CA ALA A 55 12.21 16.29 -8.11
C ALA A 55 11.34 17.20 -7.21
N LYS A 56 10.28 17.82 -7.74
CA LYS A 56 9.39 18.68 -6.94
C LYS A 56 8.55 17.87 -5.97
N ALA A 57 8.11 16.68 -6.38
CA ALA A 57 7.43 15.76 -5.48
C ALA A 57 8.38 15.33 -4.36
N ARG A 58 9.60 14.88 -4.70
CA ARG A 58 10.62 14.50 -3.71
C ARG A 58 10.92 15.60 -2.71
N GLU A 59 11.17 16.83 -3.18
CA GLU A 59 11.48 17.98 -2.31
C GLU A 59 10.33 18.26 -1.32
N LYS A 60 9.09 18.25 -1.80
CA LYS A 60 7.91 18.46 -0.95
C LYS A 60 7.80 17.41 0.15
N PHE A 61 7.89 16.13 -0.21
CA PHE A 61 7.76 15.03 0.76
C PHE A 61 8.96 14.96 1.71
N ALA A 62 10.18 15.15 1.21
CA ALA A 62 11.39 15.20 2.05
C ALA A 62 11.28 16.31 3.10
N LYS A 63 10.83 17.50 2.70
CA LYS A 63 10.59 18.62 3.61
C LYS A 63 9.51 18.31 4.65
N ALA A 64 8.39 17.74 4.23
CA ALA A 64 7.29 17.44 5.14
C ALA A 64 7.64 16.37 6.17
N TRP A 65 8.42 15.36 5.76
CA TRP A 65 8.90 14.30 6.63
C TRP A 65 10.21 14.63 7.35
N GLY A 66 10.75 15.85 7.18
CA GLY A 66 11.95 16.29 7.89
C GLY A 66 13.21 15.47 7.58
N ILE A 67 13.29 14.88 6.40
CA ILE A 67 14.44 14.11 5.93
C ILE A 67 15.24 14.91 4.89
N GLU A 68 16.53 14.61 4.76
CA GLU A 68 17.42 15.33 3.86
C GLU A 68 17.06 15.13 2.39
N SER A 69 16.77 13.89 1.99
CA SER A 69 16.42 13.56 0.61
C SER A 69 15.58 12.28 0.53
N MET A 70 14.81 12.20 -0.55
CA MET A 70 14.08 11.00 -0.94
C MET A 70 14.83 10.30 -2.10
N PRO A 71 14.81 8.95 -2.16
CA PRO A 71 15.32 8.21 -3.30
C PRO A 71 14.64 8.64 -4.61
N GLU A 72 15.43 8.77 -5.68
CA GLU A 72 14.93 9.13 -7.02
C GLU A 72 14.68 7.92 -7.93
N GLU A 73 15.29 6.79 -7.58
CA GLU A 73 15.17 5.54 -8.30
C GLU A 73 13.84 4.84 -7.99
N VAL A 74 13.30 4.16 -9.00
CA VAL A 74 12.12 3.31 -8.84
C VAL A 74 12.51 2.08 -8.02
N GLY A 75 11.73 1.77 -6.99
CA GLY A 75 11.92 0.57 -6.19
C GLY A 75 11.63 -0.72 -6.96
N TYR A 76 11.84 -1.87 -6.31
CA TYR A 76 11.52 -3.16 -6.93
C TYR A 76 10.01 -3.39 -6.97
N ALA A 77 9.50 -3.85 -8.12
CA ALA A 77 8.14 -4.33 -8.20
C ALA A 77 8.00 -5.67 -7.46
N LEU A 78 6.82 -5.95 -6.90
CA LEU A 78 6.56 -7.20 -6.16
C LEU A 78 6.90 -8.45 -7.00
N SER A 79 6.63 -8.42 -8.31
CA SER A 79 6.96 -9.51 -9.25
C SER A 79 8.46 -9.75 -9.43
N GLU A 80 9.30 -8.78 -9.07
CA GLU A 80 10.76 -8.85 -9.18
C GLU A 80 11.42 -9.27 -7.87
N VAL A 81 10.69 -9.16 -6.74
CA VAL A 81 11.20 -9.50 -5.41
C VAL A 81 11.80 -10.91 -5.36
N PRO A 82 11.15 -11.97 -5.89
CA PRO A 82 11.73 -13.30 -5.83
C PRO A 82 13.09 -13.41 -6.55
N HIS A 83 13.18 -12.82 -7.74
CA HIS A 83 14.41 -12.79 -8.51
C HIS A 83 15.53 -12.04 -7.77
N ASN A 84 15.21 -10.90 -7.16
CA ASN A 84 16.18 -10.08 -6.43
C ASN A 84 16.64 -10.72 -5.12
N ILE A 85 15.77 -11.50 -4.44
CA ILE A 85 16.17 -12.34 -3.31
C ILE A 85 17.15 -13.42 -3.78
N ASP A 86 16.84 -14.11 -4.89
CA ASP A 86 17.68 -15.18 -5.43
C ASP A 86 19.09 -14.68 -5.82
N HIS A 87 19.21 -13.43 -6.25
CA HIS A 87 20.49 -12.77 -6.57
C HIS A 87 21.14 -12.09 -5.36
N GLY A 88 20.54 -12.18 -4.17
CA GLY A 88 21.07 -11.60 -2.94
C GLY A 88 21.00 -10.07 -2.88
N LEU A 89 20.19 -9.42 -3.72
CA LEU A 89 19.96 -7.98 -3.71
C LEU A 89 18.95 -7.57 -2.63
N ILE A 90 17.98 -8.44 -2.33
CA ILE A 90 17.05 -8.29 -1.21
C ILE A 90 17.43 -9.29 -0.13
N LYS A 91 17.70 -8.79 1.08
CA LYS A 91 18.06 -9.58 2.25
C LYS A 91 16.96 -9.68 3.30
N ALA A 92 16.10 -8.66 3.36
CA ALA A 92 14.96 -8.63 4.26
C ALA A 92 13.69 -8.34 3.47
N HIS A 93 12.59 -8.99 3.84
CA HIS A 93 11.28 -8.71 3.26
C HIS A 93 10.24 -8.55 4.37
N TYR A 94 9.57 -7.40 4.37
CA TYR A 94 8.44 -7.11 5.25
C TYR A 94 7.15 -7.24 4.44
N VAL A 95 6.42 -8.33 4.68
CA VAL A 95 5.12 -8.63 4.07
C VAL A 95 4.02 -8.17 5.02
N MET A 96 3.10 -7.33 4.55
CA MET A 96 1.98 -6.82 5.33
C MET A 96 0.66 -7.15 4.63
N GLY A 97 -0.19 -7.94 5.28
CA GLY A 97 -1.55 -8.25 4.81
C GLY A 97 -1.60 -9.03 3.49
N GLU A 98 -0.55 -9.79 3.16
CA GLU A 98 -0.46 -10.62 1.95
C GLU A 98 -0.01 -12.06 2.28
N ASP A 99 -0.48 -13.03 1.49
CA ASP A 99 -0.10 -14.44 1.62
C ASP A 99 0.51 -14.99 0.31
N PRO A 100 1.71 -14.52 -0.10
CA PRO A 100 2.35 -14.96 -1.34
C PRO A 100 2.54 -16.48 -1.41
N LEU A 101 2.72 -17.18 -0.29
CA LEU A 101 2.80 -18.65 -0.26
C LEU A 101 1.47 -19.39 -0.49
N GLN A 102 0.38 -18.65 -0.69
CA GLN A 102 -0.91 -19.19 -1.11
C GLN A 102 -1.37 -18.63 -2.46
N THR A 103 -1.07 -17.37 -2.76
CA THR A 103 -1.64 -16.66 -3.92
C THR A 103 -0.73 -16.58 -5.13
N GLU A 104 0.58 -16.80 -4.99
CA GLU A 104 1.51 -16.79 -6.13
C GLU A 104 1.37 -18.05 -7.00
N PRO A 105 1.61 -17.94 -8.33
CA PRO A 105 1.42 -19.06 -9.24
C PRO A 105 2.47 -20.16 -9.07
N ASP A 106 3.70 -19.84 -8.63
CA ASP A 106 4.78 -20.81 -8.41
C ASP A 106 5.21 -20.87 -6.93
N LEU A 107 4.36 -21.50 -6.12
CA LEU A 107 4.55 -21.62 -4.67
C LEU A 107 5.86 -22.32 -4.28
N ALA A 108 6.29 -23.31 -5.07
CA ALA A 108 7.51 -24.06 -4.77
C ALA A 108 8.76 -23.19 -4.93
N THR A 109 8.75 -22.31 -5.94
CA THR A 109 9.83 -21.34 -6.12
C THR A 109 9.80 -20.27 -5.05
N ILE A 110 8.66 -19.64 -4.77
CA ILE A 110 8.57 -18.60 -3.74
C ILE A 110 9.05 -19.11 -2.37
N ARG A 111 8.67 -20.34 -1.98
CA ARG A 111 9.12 -20.93 -0.72
C ARG A 111 10.65 -21.05 -0.64
N ARG A 112 11.29 -21.62 -1.67
CA ARG A 112 12.75 -21.75 -1.74
C ARG A 112 13.45 -20.40 -1.78
N THR A 113 12.82 -19.42 -2.41
CA THR A 113 13.34 -18.06 -2.47
C THR A 113 13.29 -17.40 -1.09
N PHE A 114 12.20 -17.54 -0.35
CA PHE A 114 12.07 -16.94 0.99
C PHE A 114 13.04 -17.56 1.99
N GLU A 115 13.43 -18.83 1.84
CA GLU A 115 14.50 -19.49 2.63
C GLU A 115 15.89 -18.83 2.47
N LYS A 116 16.09 -17.97 1.47
CA LYS A 116 17.35 -17.23 1.25
C LYS A 116 17.38 -15.83 1.89
N LEU A 117 16.25 -15.38 2.45
CA LEU A 117 16.20 -14.13 3.18
C LEU A 117 16.97 -14.27 4.50
N ASP A 118 17.62 -13.19 4.91
CA ASP A 118 18.21 -13.07 6.24
C ASP A 118 17.14 -12.70 7.28
N LEU A 119 16.01 -12.10 6.84
CA LEU A 119 14.88 -11.72 7.67
C LEU A 119 13.56 -11.66 6.89
N LEU A 120 12.57 -12.42 7.31
CA LEU A 120 11.19 -12.36 6.85
C LEU A 120 10.29 -11.88 7.99
N ILE A 121 9.73 -10.68 7.84
CA ILE A 121 8.72 -10.12 8.74
C ILE A 121 7.36 -10.29 8.09
N VAL A 122 6.39 -10.84 8.82
CA VAL A 122 4.99 -10.91 8.38
C VAL A 122 4.10 -10.19 9.38
N GLN A 123 3.34 -9.21 8.89
CA GLN A 123 2.29 -8.56 9.64
C GLN A 123 0.93 -8.97 9.07
N ASP A 124 0.17 -9.69 9.88
CA ASP A 124 -1.07 -10.31 9.45
C ASP A 124 -2.05 -10.41 10.64
N ILE A 125 -3.31 -10.65 10.30
CA ILE A 125 -4.41 -10.88 11.23
C ILE A 125 -4.66 -12.38 11.46
N PHE A 126 -4.08 -13.25 10.62
CA PHE A 126 -4.12 -14.70 10.76
C PHE A 126 -2.73 -15.34 10.61
N MET A 127 -2.61 -16.57 11.12
CA MET A 127 -1.46 -17.43 10.82
C MET A 127 -1.59 -18.01 9.41
N THR A 128 -1.27 -17.21 8.40
CA THR A 128 -1.26 -17.59 6.98
C THR A 128 -0.11 -18.53 6.65
N LYS A 129 -0.07 -19.06 5.41
CA LYS A 129 1.05 -19.91 4.97
C LYS A 129 2.36 -19.12 4.99
N THR A 130 2.31 -17.86 4.60
CA THR A 130 3.46 -16.96 4.64
C THR A 130 3.87 -16.65 6.08
N ALA A 131 2.91 -16.31 6.96
CA ALA A 131 3.21 -16.07 8.38
C ALA A 131 3.83 -17.29 9.07
N SER A 132 3.43 -18.51 8.70
CA SER A 132 3.92 -19.75 9.33
C SER A 132 5.41 -20.03 9.12
N ILE A 133 6.04 -19.36 8.16
CA ILE A 133 7.48 -19.49 7.88
C ILE A 133 8.27 -18.21 8.20
N ALA A 134 7.61 -17.18 8.73
CA ALA A 134 8.25 -15.91 9.03
C ALA A 134 9.21 -16.03 10.22
N ASP A 135 10.29 -15.25 10.20
CA ASP A 135 11.18 -15.13 11.35
C ASP A 135 10.52 -14.32 12.47
N VAL A 136 9.72 -13.32 12.08
CA VAL A 136 8.98 -12.45 13.00
C VAL A 136 7.55 -12.28 12.51
N VAL A 137 6.58 -12.45 13.40
CA VAL A 137 5.17 -12.18 13.13
C VAL A 137 4.69 -11.03 14.01
N PHE A 138 4.14 -9.98 13.39
CA PHE A 138 3.48 -8.88 14.09
C PHE A 138 1.95 -8.99 13.93
N PRO A 139 1.20 -9.23 15.03
CA PRO A 139 -0.25 -9.37 14.94
C PRO A 139 -0.92 -7.98 14.84
N ALA A 140 -1.69 -7.78 13.77
CA ALA A 140 -2.44 -6.55 13.53
C ALA A 140 -3.91 -6.69 13.97
N THR A 141 -4.57 -5.56 14.22
CA THR A 141 -6.05 -5.50 14.36
C THR A 141 -6.73 -5.84 13.04
N SER A 142 -7.82 -6.59 13.09
CA SER A 142 -8.66 -6.90 11.92
C SER A 142 -9.63 -5.77 11.56
N TRP A 143 -10.24 -5.88 10.38
CA TRP A 143 -11.38 -5.03 10.01
C TRP A 143 -12.50 -5.19 11.04
N GLY A 144 -13.08 -4.06 11.47
CA GLY A 144 -14.04 -4.00 12.57
C GLY A 144 -13.40 -3.69 13.93
N GLU A 145 -12.10 -3.95 14.11
CA GLU A 145 -11.35 -3.60 15.32
C GLU A 145 -10.62 -2.24 15.20
N HIS A 146 -10.57 -1.67 14.00
CA HIS A 146 -10.05 -0.35 13.70
C HIS A 146 -10.94 0.41 12.70
N GLU A 147 -10.61 1.68 12.44
CA GLU A 147 -11.29 2.55 11.49
C GLU A 147 -10.32 3.10 10.44
N GLY A 148 -10.86 3.68 9.36
CA GLY A 148 -10.04 4.30 8.32
C GLY A 148 -10.83 4.64 7.05
N VAL A 149 -10.10 4.72 5.94
CA VAL A 149 -10.66 5.02 4.61
C VAL A 149 -10.27 3.91 3.63
N TYR A 150 -11.25 3.42 2.87
CA TYR A 150 -11.03 2.61 1.69
C TYR A 150 -11.37 3.39 0.42
N THR A 151 -10.70 3.06 -0.68
CA THR A 151 -11.06 3.55 -2.00
C THR A 151 -11.69 2.42 -2.82
N SER A 152 -12.93 2.62 -3.26
CA SER A 152 -13.65 1.72 -4.16
C SER A 152 -13.05 1.68 -5.57
N ALA A 153 -13.45 0.68 -6.37
CA ALA A 153 -12.92 0.46 -7.72
C ALA A 153 -13.08 1.67 -8.68
N ASP A 154 -14.08 2.53 -8.45
CA ASP A 154 -14.34 3.75 -9.20
C ASP A 154 -13.65 5.00 -8.61
N ARG A 155 -12.74 4.82 -7.65
CA ARG A 155 -11.95 5.86 -6.96
C ARG A 155 -12.72 6.65 -5.89
N GLY A 156 -13.85 6.12 -5.42
CA GLY A 156 -14.61 6.74 -4.32
C GLY A 156 -13.96 6.46 -2.97
N PHE A 157 -13.61 7.52 -2.22
CA PHE A 157 -13.20 7.37 -0.83
C PHE A 157 -14.42 7.11 0.06
N GLN A 158 -14.32 6.11 0.92
CA GLN A 158 -15.37 5.73 1.87
C GLN A 158 -14.76 5.48 3.24
N ARG A 159 -15.36 6.08 4.26
CA ARG A 159 -14.96 5.82 5.65
C ARG A 159 -15.54 4.49 6.13
N PHE A 160 -14.77 3.75 6.90
CA PHE A 160 -15.26 2.65 7.72
C PHE A 160 -14.89 2.91 9.19
N TYR A 161 -15.67 2.34 10.10
CA TYR A 161 -15.60 2.65 11.52
C TYR A 161 -15.25 1.40 12.33
N LYS A 162 -14.57 1.62 13.44
CA LYS A 162 -14.35 0.59 14.46
C LYS A 162 -15.69 0.19 15.07
N ALA A 163 -15.95 -1.10 15.12
CA ALA A 163 -17.18 -1.69 15.64
C ALA A 163 -16.96 -2.39 16.99
N VAL A 164 -15.78 -2.98 17.20
CA VAL A 164 -15.44 -3.75 18.40
C VAL A 164 -14.03 -3.43 18.88
N GLU A 165 -13.76 -3.69 20.16
CA GLU A 165 -12.40 -3.66 20.69
C GLU A 165 -11.65 -4.94 20.29
N PRO A 166 -10.37 -4.85 19.90
CA PRO A 166 -9.58 -6.04 19.59
C PRO A 166 -9.36 -6.91 20.83
N VAL A 167 -9.18 -8.21 20.61
CA VAL A 167 -8.82 -9.17 21.66
C VAL A 167 -7.31 -9.43 21.63
N GLY A 168 -6.65 -9.26 22.78
CA GLY A 168 -5.21 -9.46 22.93
C GLY A 168 -4.41 -8.16 22.78
N ASP A 169 -3.08 -8.26 22.86
CA ASP A 169 -2.18 -7.12 22.63
C ASP A 169 -1.83 -7.01 21.14
N VAL A 170 -2.82 -6.56 20.37
CA VAL A 170 -2.66 -6.25 18.95
C VAL A 170 -2.70 -4.76 18.74
N LYS A 171 -2.08 -4.30 17.65
CA LYS A 171 -2.01 -2.89 17.28
C LYS A 171 -2.48 -2.73 15.84
N THR A 172 -2.89 -1.54 15.45
CA THR A 172 -3.17 -1.29 14.03
C THR A 172 -1.89 -1.39 13.22
N ASP A 173 -2.00 -1.67 11.92
CA ASP A 173 -0.84 -1.78 11.05
C ASP A 173 0.06 -0.54 11.10
N TRP A 174 -0.55 0.65 11.09
CA TRP A 174 0.17 1.92 11.16
C TRP A 174 0.83 2.16 12.51
N GLN A 175 0.30 1.63 13.62
CA GLN A 175 0.94 1.70 14.94
C GLN A 175 2.21 0.84 14.96
N ILE A 176 2.15 -0.37 14.40
CA ILE A 176 3.32 -1.27 14.32
C ILE A 176 4.43 -0.61 13.50
N ILE A 177 4.09 -0.06 12.33
CA ILE A 177 5.04 0.66 11.47
C ILE A 177 5.60 1.90 12.17
N SER A 178 4.77 2.67 12.88
CA SER A 178 5.19 3.85 13.65
C SER A 178 6.17 3.50 14.77
N LEU A 179 5.90 2.42 15.50
CA LEU A 179 6.79 1.89 16.54
C LEU A 179 8.11 1.40 15.96
N MET A 180 8.07 0.69 14.83
CA MET A 180 9.26 0.20 14.14
C MET A 180 10.12 1.37 13.65
N ALA A 181 9.52 2.36 12.99
CA ALA A 181 10.23 3.55 12.53
C ALA A 181 10.91 4.30 13.69
N THR A 182 10.18 4.47 14.81
CA THR A 182 10.72 5.09 16.03
C THR A 182 11.88 4.29 16.61
N ALA A 183 11.76 2.96 16.66
CA ALA A 183 12.84 2.08 17.10
C ALA A 183 14.08 2.13 16.18
N MET A 184 13.88 2.43 14.89
CA MET A 184 14.96 2.62 13.91
C MET A 184 15.54 4.04 13.89
N GLY A 185 15.04 4.95 14.74
CA GLY A 185 15.57 6.30 14.91
C GLY A 185 14.82 7.42 14.18
N TYR A 186 13.69 7.12 13.53
CA TYR A 186 12.79 8.13 12.96
C TYR A 186 11.52 8.26 13.83
N PRO A 187 11.37 9.33 14.63
CA PRO A 187 10.21 9.48 15.50
C PRO A 187 8.92 9.58 14.68
N MET A 188 8.05 8.57 14.81
CA MET A 188 6.77 8.52 14.10
C MET A 188 5.68 8.07 15.07
N HIS A 189 4.66 8.90 15.22
CA HIS A 189 3.54 8.64 16.10
C HIS A 189 2.30 9.39 15.63
N TYR A 190 1.16 8.71 15.63
CA TYR A 190 -0.15 9.27 15.35
C TYR A 190 -1.13 8.82 16.42
N ASN A 191 -2.04 9.69 16.81
CA ASN A 191 -3.08 9.37 17.80
C ASN A 191 -4.24 8.59 17.15
N ASN A 192 -4.48 8.79 15.86
CA ASN A 192 -5.60 8.19 15.11
C ASN A 192 -5.37 8.29 13.60
N THR A 193 -6.23 7.61 12.83
CA THR A 193 -6.14 7.59 11.36
C THR A 193 -6.55 8.90 10.69
N LYS A 194 -7.25 9.81 11.39
CA LYS A 194 -7.56 11.14 10.88
C LYS A 194 -6.30 12.00 10.76
N GLU A 195 -5.39 11.94 11.73
CA GLU A 195 -4.11 12.64 11.65
C GLU A 195 -3.29 12.19 10.44
N ILE A 196 -3.19 10.88 10.22
CA ILE A 196 -2.51 10.30 9.04
C ILE A 196 -3.17 10.78 7.75
N TRP A 197 -4.50 10.77 7.70
CA TRP A 197 -5.25 11.22 6.53
C TRP A 197 -5.10 12.71 6.27
N ASP A 198 -5.04 13.53 7.31
CA ASP A 198 -4.85 14.97 7.18
C ASP A 198 -3.44 15.31 6.66
N GLU A 199 -2.40 14.66 7.17
CA GLU A 199 -1.03 14.77 6.63
C GLU A 199 -0.99 14.39 5.14
N LEU A 200 -1.57 13.23 4.80
CA LEU A 200 -1.69 12.77 3.41
C LEU A 200 -2.38 13.84 2.53
N ARG A 201 -3.50 14.40 3.00
CA ARG A 201 -4.29 15.38 2.23
C ARG A 201 -3.52 16.66 1.98
N GLU A 202 -2.74 17.14 2.95
CA GLU A 202 -1.86 18.29 2.78
C GLU A 202 -0.77 18.02 1.72
N LEU A 203 -0.32 16.78 1.61
CA LEU A 203 0.68 16.35 0.64
C LEU A 203 0.10 15.99 -0.74
N CYS A 204 -1.21 15.74 -0.83
CA CYS A 204 -1.86 15.24 -2.04
C CYS A 204 -2.94 16.22 -2.52
N PRO A 205 -2.63 17.14 -3.47
CA PRO A 205 -3.59 18.13 -3.95
C PRO A 205 -4.92 17.54 -4.44
N ILE A 206 -4.86 16.35 -5.06
CA ILE A 206 -6.05 15.66 -5.58
C ILE A 206 -6.95 15.05 -4.48
N TYR A 207 -6.44 14.91 -3.24
CA TYR A 207 -7.19 14.37 -2.10
C TYR A 207 -7.54 15.42 -1.05
N TYR A 208 -6.96 16.63 -1.14
CA TYR A 208 -7.10 17.71 -0.17
C TYR A 208 -8.56 17.96 0.28
N GLY A 209 -9.50 17.94 -0.67
CA GLY A 209 -10.91 18.19 -0.42
C GLY A 209 -11.73 17.00 0.13
N ALA A 210 -11.12 15.82 0.33
CA ALA A 210 -11.78 14.61 0.79
C ALA A 210 -11.60 14.43 2.31
N THR A 211 -12.18 15.34 3.10
CA THR A 211 -12.03 15.32 4.57
C THR A 211 -12.80 14.16 5.20
N TYR A 212 -12.47 13.77 6.44
CA TYR A 212 -13.23 12.75 7.18
C TYR A 212 -14.71 13.12 7.33
N GLU A 213 -15.01 14.41 7.51
CA GLU A 213 -16.36 14.95 7.64
C GLU A 213 -17.16 14.83 6.32
N LYS A 214 -16.47 14.83 5.18
CA LYS A 214 -17.11 14.73 3.85
C LYS A 214 -17.24 13.29 3.35
N ASN A 215 -16.34 12.40 3.78
CA ASN A 215 -16.29 10.99 3.35
C ASN A 215 -17.13 10.07 4.27
N GLY A 216 -17.81 10.63 5.27
CA GLY A 216 -18.67 9.92 6.23
C GLY A 216 -20.10 9.74 5.76
#